data_AF-A0AAN3T9G4-F1
#
_entry.id   AF-A0AAN3T9G4-F1
#
_cell.length_a   1.000
_cell.length_b   1.000
_cell.length_c   1.000
_cell.angle_alpha   90.00
_cell.angle_beta   90.00
_cell.angle_gamma   90.00
#
_symmetry.space_group_name_H-M   'P 1'
#
loop_
_entity.id
_entity.type
_entity.pdbx_description
1 polymer ?
#
loop_
_entity_poly.entity_id
_entity_poly.type
_entity_poly.pdbx_seq_one_letter_code
_entity_poly.pdbx_strand_id
1 'polypeptide(L)'
;MLSVTKAIPFQSGIFNGRVVAKPCTIQTKEANVNLGDLYTRNLQQPGSASGWHNITLSLTDCPVETSAVTAIVTGSTDNTGYYKNEGTAENIQIELRDD
;
A
#
# COMPACT_ATOMS: atom_id res chain seq x y z
N MET A 1 41.74 3.28 -11.13
CA MET A 1 42.85 2.58 -11.82
C MET A 1 42.53 2.58 -13.30
N LEU A 2 43.36 3.20 -14.15
CA LEU A 2 43.09 3.35 -15.60
C LEU A 2 43.87 2.30 -16.39
N SER A 3 43.23 1.70 -17.39
CA SER A 3 43.89 0.88 -18.41
C SER A 3 43.44 1.37 -19.79
N VAL A 4 44.38 1.45 -20.74
CA VAL A 4 44.16 1.89 -22.12
C VAL A 4 44.10 0.65 -23.02
N THR A 5 42.97 0.45 -23.70
CA THR A 5 42.80 -0.59 -24.73
C THR A 5 42.50 0.03 -26.10
N LYS A 6 42.90 -0.71 -27.14
CA LYS A 6 42.86 -0.36 -28.56
C LYS A 6 41.51 0.20 -29.02
N ALA A 7 41.51 1.37 -29.66
CA ALA A 7 40.31 1.98 -30.24
C ALA A 7 39.86 1.20 -31.49
N ILE A 8 38.67 0.60 -31.42
CA ILE A 8 37.89 0.14 -32.56
C ILE A 8 36.97 1.32 -32.94
N PRO A 9 36.74 1.65 -34.23
CA PRO A 9 35.84 2.74 -34.58
C PRO A 9 34.45 2.50 -33.99
N PHE A 10 34.05 3.36 -33.05
CA PHE A 10 32.70 3.35 -32.48
C PHE A 10 31.76 3.96 -33.53
N GLN A 11 30.96 3.12 -34.18
CA GLN A 11 29.85 3.58 -35.00
C GLN A 11 28.87 4.30 -34.06
N SER A 12 28.68 5.61 -34.23
CA SER A 12 27.71 6.37 -33.44
C SER A 12 26.32 5.80 -33.69
N GLY A 13 25.79 5.08 -32.70
CA GLY A 13 24.44 4.54 -32.70
C GLY A 13 23.68 5.10 -31.50
N ILE A 14 22.46 5.60 -31.72
CA ILE A 14 21.57 6.03 -30.64
C ILE A 14 21.05 4.75 -29.95
N PHE A 15 21.51 4.50 -28.72
CA PHE A 15 20.98 3.43 -27.88
C PHE A 15 19.74 3.94 -27.16
N ASN A 16 18.56 3.61 -27.67
CA ASN A 16 17.30 3.88 -26.99
C ASN A 16 17.03 2.75 -25.98
N GLY A 17 17.25 3.01 -24.69
CA GLY A 17 16.86 2.12 -23.61
C GLY A 17 15.57 2.62 -22.94
N ARG A 18 14.53 1.78 -22.89
CA ARG A 18 13.32 2.06 -22.10
C ARG A 18 13.39 1.26 -20.81
N VAL A 19 13.63 1.94 -19.69
CA VAL A 19 13.50 1.32 -18.36
C VAL A 19 12.00 1.25 -18.06
N VAL A 20 11.47 0.03 -17.98
CA VAL A 20 10.14 -0.25 -17.44
C VAL A 20 10.33 -0.93 -16.09
N ALA A 21 9.95 -0.25 -15.00
CA ALA A 21 9.84 -0.90 -13.71
C ALA A 21 8.82 -2.03 -13.83
N LYS A 22 9.21 -3.26 -13.47
CA LYS A 22 8.27 -4.38 -13.39
C LYS A 22 7.53 -4.33 -12.03
N PRO A 23 6.26 -4.75 -11.96
CA PRO A 23 5.53 -4.76 -10.70
C PRO A 23 6.12 -5.79 -9.73
N CYS A 24 5.99 -5.53 -8.42
CA CYS A 24 6.19 -6.55 -7.40
C CYS A 24 5.04 -7.57 -7.41
N THR A 25 5.26 -8.74 -6.83
CA THR A 25 4.22 -9.74 -6.56
C THR A 25 3.54 -9.43 -5.22
N ILE A 26 2.20 -9.32 -5.21
CA ILE A 26 1.43 -9.16 -3.97
C ILE A 26 1.41 -10.51 -3.23
N GLN A 27 2.00 -10.54 -2.03
CA GLN A 27 2.02 -11.73 -1.18
C GLN A 27 0.77 -11.79 -0.28
N THR A 28 0.37 -10.66 0.30
CA THR A 28 -0.87 -10.58 1.10
C THR A 28 -2.08 -10.52 0.18
N LYS A 29 -2.69 -11.68 -0.11
CA LYS A 29 -3.90 -11.77 -0.95
C LYS A 29 -5.17 -11.39 -0.20
N GLU A 30 -5.22 -11.75 1.07
CA GLU A 30 -6.32 -11.47 1.97
C GLU A 30 -5.74 -11.09 3.33
N ALA A 31 -6.30 -10.05 3.93
CA ALA A 31 -5.96 -9.62 5.29
C ALA A 31 -7.27 -9.48 6.06
N ASN A 32 -7.45 -10.31 7.10
CA ASN A 32 -8.60 -10.27 7.98
C ASN A 32 -8.18 -9.65 9.31
N VAL A 33 -8.81 -8.55 9.69
CA VAL A 33 -8.59 -7.91 10.99
C VAL A 33 -9.74 -8.24 11.91
N ASN A 34 -9.43 -8.84 13.05
CA ASN A 34 -10.38 -9.02 14.12
C ASN A 34 -10.20 -7.90 15.15
N LEU A 35 -11.21 -7.02 15.24
CA LEU A 35 -11.27 -5.92 16.22
C LEU A 35 -11.66 -6.40 17.62
N GLY A 36 -12.14 -7.64 17.75
CA GLY A 36 -12.68 -8.18 18.99
C GLY A 36 -13.99 -7.52 19.41
N ASP A 37 -14.33 -7.66 20.69
CA ASP A 37 -15.52 -7.05 21.26
C ASP A 37 -15.27 -5.59 21.62
N LEU A 38 -16.04 -4.70 21.01
CA LEU A 38 -16.07 -3.28 21.33
C LEU A 38 -17.29 -2.95 22.17
N TYR A 39 -17.09 -2.18 23.24
CA TYR A 39 -18.17 -1.81 24.15
C TYR A 39 -18.64 -0.38 23.88
N THR A 40 -19.93 -0.21 23.60
CA THR A 40 -20.55 1.09 23.28
C THR A 40 -20.32 2.17 24.35
N ARG A 41 -20.17 1.78 25.62
CA ARG A 41 -19.82 2.71 26.72
C ARG A 41 -18.50 3.47 26.48
N ASN A 42 -17.58 2.88 25.73
CA ASN A 42 -16.29 3.48 25.38
C ASN A 42 -16.35 4.32 24.09
N LEU A 43 -17.48 4.30 23.38
CA LEU A 43 -17.67 4.91 22.06
C LEU A 43 -18.83 5.93 22.04
N GLN A 44 -19.17 6.50 23.19
CA GLN A 44 -20.36 7.35 23.33
C GLN A 44 -20.17 8.77 22.79
N GLN A 45 -18.93 9.29 22.82
CA GLN A 45 -18.64 10.65 22.39
C GLN A 45 -18.20 10.65 20.93
N PRO A 46 -18.64 11.62 20.11
CA PRO A 46 -18.10 11.81 18.77
C PRO A 46 -16.57 11.87 18.79
N GLY A 47 -15.92 11.10 17.92
CA GLY A 47 -14.46 10.99 17.86
C GLY A 47 -13.85 9.95 18.82
N SER A 48 -14.64 9.25 19.64
CA SER A 48 -14.16 8.08 20.38
C SER A 48 -13.77 6.98 19.39
N ALA A 49 -12.63 6.33 19.62
CA ALA A 49 -12.10 5.29 18.75
C ALA A 49 -11.67 4.04 19.56
N SER A 50 -11.65 2.90 18.89
CA SER A 50 -11.05 1.68 19.42
C SER A 50 -9.52 1.74 19.39
N GLY A 51 -8.86 0.69 19.87
CA GLY A 51 -7.41 0.54 19.65
C GLY A 51 -7.11 0.31 18.17
N TRP A 52 -5.94 0.79 17.71
CA TRP A 52 -5.47 0.53 16.35
C TRP A 52 -5.06 -0.93 16.17
N HIS A 53 -5.41 -1.48 15.01
CA HIS A 53 -5.00 -2.83 14.60
C HIS A 53 -4.17 -2.74 13.32
N ASN A 54 -2.95 -3.26 13.37
CA ASN A 54 -2.02 -3.17 12.25
C ASN A 54 -2.38 -4.19 11.18
N ILE A 55 -2.31 -3.75 9.91
CA ILE A 55 -2.42 -4.58 8.73
C ILE A 55 -1.12 -4.47 7.95
N THR A 56 -0.55 -5.59 7.52
CA THR A 56 0.68 -5.60 6.72
C THR A 56 0.40 -6.09 5.30
N LEU A 57 0.58 -5.19 4.33
CA LEU A 57 0.59 -5.53 2.91
C LEU A 57 2.02 -5.90 2.50
N SER A 58 2.28 -7.20 2.33
CA SER A 58 3.60 -7.71 1.96
C SER A 58 3.70 -7.84 0.44
N LEU A 59 4.79 -7.31 -0.11
CA LEU A 59 5.18 -7.46 -1.51
C LEU A 59 6.47 -8.26 -1.61
N THR A 60 6.57 -9.08 -2.64
CA THR A 60 7.72 -9.94 -2.92
C THR A 60 8.16 -9.78 -4.37
N ASP A 61 9.33 -10.30 -4.72
CA ASP A 61 9.87 -10.27 -6.09
C ASP A 61 9.89 -8.86 -6.72
N CYS A 62 10.15 -7.84 -5.90
CA CYS A 62 10.32 -6.47 -6.38
C CYS A 62 11.62 -6.36 -7.18
N PRO A 63 11.57 -5.95 -8.46
CA PRO A 63 12.76 -5.68 -9.26
C PRO A 63 13.60 -4.56 -8.65
N VAL A 64 14.91 -4.59 -8.92
CA VAL A 64 15.85 -3.56 -8.43
C VAL A 64 15.51 -2.16 -8.94
N GLU A 65 14.83 -2.07 -10.08
CA GLU A 65 14.40 -0.81 -10.68
C GLU A 65 13.10 -0.25 -10.07
N THR A 66 12.41 -1.02 -9.21
CA THR A 66 11.17 -0.58 -8.56
C THR A 66 11.50 0.21 -7.30
N SER A 67 11.53 1.53 -7.43
CA SER A 67 11.90 2.45 -6.33
C SER A 67 10.72 2.87 -5.45
N ALA A 68 9.49 2.70 -5.92
CA ALA A 68 8.28 3.10 -5.20
C ALA A 68 7.10 2.20 -5.56
N VAL A 69 6.21 1.99 -4.60
CA VAL A 69 4.93 1.29 -4.75
C VAL A 69 3.84 2.18 -4.16
N THR A 70 2.76 2.40 -4.90
CA THR A 70 1.58 3.10 -4.41
C THR A 70 0.47 2.09 -4.16
N ALA A 71 -0.01 2.00 -2.92
CA ALA A 71 -1.20 1.25 -2.59
C ALA A 71 -2.42 2.17 -2.71
N ILE A 72 -3.49 1.67 -3.33
CA ILE A 72 -4.79 2.36 -3.39
C ILE A 72 -5.78 1.46 -2.66
N VAL A 73 -6.33 1.97 -1.56
CA VAL A 73 -7.41 1.30 -0.83
C VAL A 73 -8.74 1.82 -1.36
N THR A 74 -9.63 0.90 -1.70
CA THR A 74 -10.99 1.22 -2.16
C THR A 74 -12.00 0.52 -1.28
N GLY A 75 -13.19 1.12 -1.16
CA GLY A 75 -14.28 0.58 -0.35
C GLY A 75 -15.47 1.52 -0.34
N SER A 76 -16.62 1.01 0.12
CA SER A 76 -17.81 1.82 0.33
C SER A 76 -17.57 2.80 1.47
N THR A 77 -17.79 4.08 1.22
CA THR A 77 -17.76 5.11 2.26
C THR A 77 -19.17 5.48 2.71
N ASP A 78 -19.30 6.00 3.92
CA ASP A 78 -20.54 6.60 4.39
C ASP A 78 -20.55 8.12 4.14
N ASN A 79 -21.56 8.81 4.66
CA ASN A 79 -21.72 10.27 4.50
C ASN A 79 -20.65 11.10 5.24
N THR A 80 -19.82 10.48 6.08
CA THR A 80 -18.73 11.13 6.80
C THR A 80 -17.39 11.03 6.05
N GLY A 81 -17.33 10.22 4.98
CA GLY A 81 -16.13 9.99 4.18
C GLY A 81 -15.24 8.85 4.69
N TYR A 82 -15.58 8.24 5.83
CA TYR A 82 -14.93 7.03 6.34
C TYR A 82 -15.55 5.77 5.71
N TYR A 83 -14.88 4.63 5.85
CA TYR A 83 -15.39 3.36 5.33
C TYR A 83 -16.63 2.94 6.11
N LYS A 84 -17.68 2.59 5.38
CA LYS A 84 -18.97 2.23 5.93
C LYS A 84 -18.87 0.90 6.69
N ASN A 85 -19.47 0.85 7.87
CA ASN A 85 -19.74 -0.42 8.54
C ASN A 85 -20.82 -1.20 7.79
N GLU A 86 -20.49 -2.40 7.28
CA GLU A 86 -21.45 -3.29 6.62
C GLU A 86 -22.16 -4.23 7.62
N GLY A 87 -21.85 -4.12 8.92
CA GLY A 87 -22.56 -4.81 10.00
C GLY A 87 -23.84 -4.07 10.45
N THR A 88 -24.36 -4.48 11.61
CA THR A 88 -25.62 -3.92 12.16
C THR A 88 -25.41 -2.75 13.12
N ALA A 89 -24.17 -2.48 13.56
CA ALA A 89 -23.88 -1.40 14.49
C ALA A 89 -24.01 -0.03 13.81
N GLU A 90 -24.86 0.83 14.36
CA GLU A 90 -25.08 2.19 13.86
C GLU A 90 -24.09 3.19 14.47
N ASN A 91 -23.88 4.31 13.77
CA ASN A 91 -22.99 5.42 14.19
C ASN A 91 -21.53 5.02 14.42
N ILE A 92 -21.08 3.95 13.76
CA ILE A 92 -19.69 3.48 13.77
C ILE A 92 -19.18 3.40 12.33
N GLN A 93 -17.94 3.83 12.13
CA GLN A 93 -17.24 3.80 10.86
C GLN A 93 -15.90 3.06 11.00
N ILE A 94 -15.32 2.69 9.87
CA ILE A 94 -13.98 2.10 9.81
C ILE A 94 -13.01 3.16 9.27
N GLU A 95 -11.91 3.35 9.99
CA GLU A 95 -10.83 4.25 9.63
C GLU A 95 -9.60 3.44 9.23
N LEU A 96 -8.97 3.81 8.11
CA LEU A 96 -7.63 3.35 7.74
C LEU A 96 -6.67 4.54 7.71
N ARG A 97 -5.46 4.32 8.21
CA ARG A 97 -4.36 5.26 8.13
C ARG A 97 -3.10 4.52 7.69
N ASP A 98 -2.25 5.22 6.96
CA ASP A 98 -0.84 4.86 6.83
C ASP A 98 -0.08 5.34 8.08
N ASP A 99 1.08 4.74 8.29
CA ASP A 99 2.02 5.08 9.38
C ASP A 99 3.25 5.78 8.79
#